data_AF-A0A455UAV0-F1
#
_entry.id   AF-A0A455UAV0-F1
#
_cell.length_a   1.000
_cell.length_b   1.000
_cell.length_c   1.000
_cell.angle_alpha   90.00
_cell.angle_beta   90.00
_cell.angle_gamma   90.00
#
_symmetry.space_group_name_H-M   'P 1'
#
loop_
_entity.id
_entity.type
_entity.pdbx_description
1 polymer ?
#
loop_
_entity_poly.entity_id
_entity_poly.type
_entity_poly.pdbx_seq_one_letter_code
_entity_poly.pdbx_strand_id
1 'polypeptide(L)'
;MEALTDTFVKFRTVGMDPMNGSMKALTDAVAHFGGNSDILHRASVAIQQMTGKGVISMEELRQQLGEAVPSAMQIMARSMGMTVAELVGKIETGTVQSQTAIRKMLAEMAQTFDGSGVRMMTTWNGIVQSMETRWKLFLKDIAGDTGDGTSYFNTMKQMMDELSQWMVGSEAKQFASKSATPCLSCLKA
;
A
#
# COMPACT_ATOMS: atom_id res chain seq x y z
N MET A 1 -8.58 -10.54 -7.44
CA MET A 1 -8.28 -9.38 -8.31
C MET A 1 -8.26 -8.07 -7.53
N GLU A 2 -9.19 -7.82 -6.61
CA GLU A 2 -9.23 -6.60 -5.77
C GLU A 2 -7.97 -6.35 -4.93
N ALA A 3 -7.45 -7.39 -4.26
CA ALA A 3 -6.25 -7.35 -3.44
C ALA A 3 -5.01 -6.74 -4.13
N LEU A 4 -4.96 -6.86 -5.45
CA LEU A 4 -3.85 -6.44 -6.27
C LEU A 4 -4.03 -4.98 -6.77
N THR A 5 -5.28 -4.50 -7.01
CA THR A 5 -5.55 -3.06 -7.31
C THR A 5 -5.20 -2.23 -6.11
N ASP A 6 -5.68 -2.73 -4.99
CA ASP A 6 -5.53 -2.12 -3.72
C ASP A 6 -4.04 -1.92 -3.43
N THR A 7 -3.23 -2.97 -3.59
CA THR A 7 -1.76 -2.87 -3.44
C THR A 7 -1.12 -1.83 -4.37
N PHE A 8 -1.49 -1.78 -5.65
CA PHE A 8 -0.90 -0.83 -6.61
C PHE A 8 -1.23 0.63 -6.26
N VAL A 9 -2.51 0.91 -5.95
CA VAL A 9 -2.96 2.24 -5.50
C VAL A 9 -2.22 2.63 -4.22
N LYS A 10 -2.06 1.69 -3.29
CA LYS A 10 -1.42 1.89 -1.99
C LYS A 10 0.09 2.17 -2.07
N PHE A 11 0.80 1.60 -3.04
CA PHE A 11 2.22 1.90 -3.25
C PHE A 11 2.41 3.31 -3.83
N ARG A 12 1.54 3.72 -4.77
CA ARG A 12 1.57 5.07 -5.35
C ARG A 12 1.28 6.16 -4.31
N THR A 13 0.33 5.94 -3.41
CA THR A 13 -0.02 6.92 -2.35
C THR A 13 1.11 7.15 -1.35
N VAL A 14 2.02 6.19 -1.20
CA VAL A 14 3.17 6.31 -0.28
C VAL A 14 4.49 6.70 -0.98
N GLY A 15 4.41 7.12 -2.25
CA GLY A 15 5.57 7.61 -3.01
C GLY A 15 6.58 6.52 -3.38
N MET A 16 6.19 5.24 -3.33
CA MET A 16 6.98 4.14 -3.87
C MET A 16 6.42 3.79 -5.24
N ASP A 17 7.19 4.04 -6.30
CA ASP A 17 6.80 3.64 -7.64
C ASP A 17 6.78 2.09 -7.74
N PRO A 18 5.60 1.46 -7.87
CA PRO A 18 5.51 0.01 -8.02
C PRO A 18 6.14 -0.48 -9.33
N MET A 19 6.29 0.40 -10.32
CA MET A 19 6.91 0.09 -11.62
C MET A 19 8.45 0.07 -11.57
N ASN A 20 9.07 0.60 -10.50
CA ASN A 20 10.53 0.59 -10.33
C ASN A 20 11.07 -0.72 -9.72
N GLY A 21 10.43 -1.86 -10.01
CA GLY A 21 10.89 -3.19 -9.56
C GLY A 21 10.62 -3.54 -8.08
N SER A 22 10.26 -2.59 -7.23
CA SER A 22 9.86 -2.80 -5.83
C SER A 22 8.79 -3.89 -5.65
N MET A 23 7.80 -3.89 -6.53
CA MET A 23 6.70 -4.85 -6.54
C MET A 23 7.11 -6.21 -7.09
N LYS A 24 7.97 -6.23 -8.10
CA LYS A 24 8.60 -7.46 -8.62
C LYS A 24 9.43 -8.12 -7.52
N ALA A 25 10.24 -7.36 -6.80
CA ALA A 25 11.08 -7.86 -5.72
C ALA A 25 10.26 -8.53 -4.61
N LEU A 26 9.17 -7.89 -4.18
CA LEU A 26 8.25 -8.47 -3.20
C LEU A 26 7.56 -9.72 -3.75
N THR A 27 7.10 -9.68 -5.00
CA THR A 27 6.45 -10.82 -5.67
C THR A 27 7.38 -12.01 -5.78
N ASP A 28 8.63 -11.77 -6.20
CA ASP A 28 9.66 -12.79 -6.31
C ASP A 28 10.00 -13.38 -4.93
N ALA A 29 10.16 -12.53 -3.90
CA ALA A 29 10.40 -12.99 -2.54
C ALA A 29 9.27 -13.87 -1.99
N VAL A 30 8.01 -13.44 -2.14
CA VAL A 30 6.85 -14.21 -1.66
C VAL A 30 6.72 -15.53 -2.43
N ALA A 31 6.89 -15.51 -3.75
CA ALA A 31 6.83 -16.71 -4.57
C ALA A 31 7.95 -17.70 -4.25
N HIS A 32 9.15 -17.21 -3.91
CA HIS A 32 10.29 -18.05 -3.52
C HIS A 32 9.94 -18.95 -2.33
N PHE A 33 9.16 -18.45 -1.38
CA PHE A 33 8.71 -19.21 -0.22
C PHE A 33 7.37 -19.94 -0.42
N GLY A 34 6.92 -20.07 -1.68
CA GLY A 34 5.67 -20.76 -2.02
C GLY A 34 4.41 -19.96 -1.68
N GLY A 35 4.54 -18.66 -1.45
CA GLY A 35 3.42 -17.78 -1.16
C GLY A 35 2.48 -17.60 -2.35
N ASN A 36 1.21 -17.38 -2.06
CA ASN A 36 0.15 -17.14 -3.03
C ASN A 36 -0.25 -15.65 -3.06
N SER A 37 -1.25 -15.31 -3.86
CA SER A 37 -1.76 -13.93 -3.98
C SER A 37 -2.22 -13.33 -2.66
N ASP A 38 -2.74 -14.13 -1.74
CA ASP A 38 -3.27 -13.66 -0.46
C ASP A 38 -2.12 -13.32 0.49
N ILE A 39 -1.07 -14.14 0.49
CA ILE A 39 0.17 -13.88 1.23
C ILE A 39 0.86 -12.63 0.68
N LEU A 40 0.96 -12.49 -0.64
CA LEU A 40 1.48 -11.28 -1.29
C LEU A 40 0.68 -10.04 -0.91
N HIS A 41 -0.65 -10.15 -0.88
CA HIS A 41 -1.52 -9.06 -0.49
C HIS A 41 -1.29 -8.62 0.96
N ARG A 42 -1.22 -9.57 1.90
CA ARG A 42 -0.93 -9.29 3.31
C ARG A 42 0.43 -8.61 3.50
N ALA A 43 1.47 -9.11 2.83
CA ALA A 43 2.79 -8.48 2.81
C ALA A 43 2.75 -7.03 2.31
N SER A 44 1.95 -6.78 1.28
CA SER A 44 1.77 -5.46 0.70
C SER A 44 1.02 -4.49 1.61
N VAL A 45 -0.01 -4.97 2.32
CA VAL A 45 -0.74 -4.21 3.35
C VAL A 45 0.19 -3.82 4.50
N ALA A 46 1.05 -4.73 4.95
CA ALA A 46 2.02 -4.47 6.01
C ALA A 46 3.01 -3.36 5.64
N ILE A 47 3.56 -3.43 4.41
CA ILE A 47 4.42 -2.38 3.85
C ILE A 47 3.70 -1.04 3.83
N GLN A 48 2.44 -1.03 3.42
CA GLN A 48 1.62 0.18 3.41
C GLN A 48 1.43 0.73 4.83
N GLN A 49 1.05 -0.10 5.79
CA GLN A 49 0.79 0.32 7.16
C GLN A 49 2.05 0.90 7.81
N MET A 50 3.22 0.29 7.62
CA MET A 50 4.49 0.85 8.08
C MET A 50 4.85 2.15 7.36
N THR A 51 4.56 2.25 6.07
CA THR A 51 4.81 3.51 5.34
C THR A 51 3.88 4.63 5.80
N GLY A 52 2.59 4.35 6.00
CA GLY A 52 1.61 5.30 6.52
C GLY A 52 1.89 5.73 7.96
N LYS A 53 2.45 4.84 8.79
CA LYS A 53 2.95 5.17 10.14
C LYS A 53 4.27 5.97 10.12
N GLY A 54 4.97 6.04 8.98
CA GLY A 54 6.27 6.71 8.84
C GLY A 54 7.47 5.96 9.45
N VAL A 55 7.22 4.90 10.22
CA VAL A 55 8.22 4.09 10.91
C VAL A 55 7.96 2.59 10.71
N ILE A 56 9.02 1.79 10.77
CA ILE A 56 8.88 0.34 10.77
C ILE A 56 8.19 -0.12 12.06
N SER A 57 7.30 -1.10 11.95
CA SER A 57 6.63 -1.72 13.09
C SER A 57 7.06 -3.18 13.19
N MET A 58 7.50 -3.60 14.38
CA MET A 58 7.89 -5.01 14.63
C MET A 58 6.75 -5.98 14.37
N GLU A 59 5.51 -5.57 14.65
CA GLU A 59 4.33 -6.40 14.45
C GLU A 59 4.11 -6.71 12.97
N GLU A 60 4.04 -5.66 12.14
CA GLU A 60 3.85 -5.80 10.70
C GLU A 60 5.03 -6.54 10.05
N LEU A 61 6.25 -6.24 10.49
CA LEU A 61 7.47 -6.85 9.97
C LEU A 61 7.58 -8.33 10.31
N ARG A 62 7.23 -8.73 11.54
CA ARG A 62 7.36 -10.12 12.01
C ARG A 62 6.16 -10.96 11.59
N GLN A 63 4.95 -10.43 11.70
CA GLN A 63 3.74 -11.19 11.42
C GLN A 63 3.45 -11.19 9.92
N GLN A 64 3.07 -10.05 9.35
CA GLN A 64 2.59 -10.02 7.97
C GLN A 64 3.72 -10.26 6.96
N LEU A 65 4.84 -9.56 7.11
CA LEU A 65 5.99 -9.75 6.21
C LEU A 65 6.80 -11.00 6.54
N GLY A 66 6.94 -11.36 7.82
CA GLY A 66 7.64 -12.58 8.22
C GLY A 66 6.89 -13.86 7.84
N GLU A 67 5.55 -13.85 7.83
CA GLU A 67 4.76 -14.96 7.28
C GLU A 67 4.94 -15.08 5.76
N ALA A 68 5.02 -13.95 5.06
CA ALA A 68 5.15 -13.94 3.61
C ALA A 68 6.56 -14.24 3.13
N VAL A 69 7.56 -13.79 3.87
CA VAL A 69 8.98 -13.94 3.61
C VAL A 69 9.65 -14.27 4.96
N PRO A 70 9.88 -15.56 5.27
CA PRO A 70 10.46 -15.99 6.56
C PRO A 70 11.77 -15.29 6.94
N SER A 71 12.55 -14.86 5.95
CA SER A 71 13.80 -14.12 6.15
C SER A 71 13.66 -12.59 6.17
N ALA A 72 12.43 -12.03 6.23
CA ALA A 72 12.17 -10.59 6.10
C ALA A 72 12.97 -9.73 7.09
N MET A 73 13.02 -10.11 8.36
CA MET A 73 13.79 -9.37 9.37
C MET A 73 15.30 -9.36 9.07
N GLN A 74 15.83 -10.50 8.61
CA GLN A 74 17.25 -10.62 8.28
C GLN A 74 17.59 -9.80 7.04
N ILE A 75 16.72 -9.82 6.02
CA ILE A 75 16.85 -9.01 4.81
C ILE A 75 16.81 -7.53 5.17
N MET A 76 15.86 -7.09 6.00
CA MET A 76 15.77 -5.70 6.43
C MET A 76 17.04 -5.28 7.17
N ALA A 77 17.50 -6.08 8.13
CA ALA A 77 18.71 -5.78 8.91
C ALA A 77 19.94 -5.66 8.00
N ARG A 78 20.15 -6.62 7.09
CA ARG A 78 21.23 -6.59 6.10
C ARG A 78 21.14 -5.37 5.19
N SER A 79 19.95 -5.06 4.68
CA SER A 79 19.73 -3.91 3.79
C SER A 79 20.05 -2.56 4.45
N MET A 80 19.95 -2.53 5.79
CA MET A 80 20.26 -1.39 6.62
C MET A 80 21.68 -1.41 7.19
N GLY A 81 22.49 -2.43 6.87
CA GLY A 81 23.88 -2.56 7.32
C GLY A 81 24.02 -2.78 8.82
N MET A 82 23.04 -3.45 9.45
CA MET A 82 23.01 -3.72 10.89
C MET A 82 22.68 -5.18 11.19
N THR A 83 22.96 -5.61 12.41
CA THR A 83 22.50 -6.91 12.92
C THR A 83 21.00 -6.90 13.19
N VAL A 84 20.39 -8.09 13.28
CA VAL A 84 18.98 -8.22 13.64
C VAL A 84 18.71 -7.64 15.03
N ALA A 85 19.63 -7.81 15.99
CA ALA A 85 19.48 -7.26 17.34
C ALA A 85 19.48 -5.72 17.34
N GLU A 86 20.38 -5.10 16.58
CA GLU A 86 20.42 -3.64 16.42
C GLU A 86 19.16 -3.12 15.71
N LEU A 87 18.67 -3.83 14.70
CA LEU A 87 17.43 -3.49 14.01
C LEU A 87 16.25 -3.48 15.00
N VAL A 88 16.09 -4.53 15.79
CA VAL A 88 15.01 -4.64 16.79
C VAL A 88 15.07 -3.46 17.76
N GLY A 89 16.23 -3.17 18.34
CA GLY A 89 16.38 -2.04 19.25
C GLY A 89 16.05 -0.69 18.58
N LYS A 90 16.44 -0.49 17.32
CA LYS A 90 16.10 0.74 16.59
C LYS A 90 14.61 0.84 16.24
N ILE A 91 13.95 -0.27 15.93
CA ILE A 91 12.51 -0.29 15.67
C ILE A 91 11.74 0.04 16.96
N GLU A 92 12.15 -0.52 18.10
CA GLU A 92 11.53 -0.24 19.41
C GLU A 92 11.61 1.24 19.79
N THR A 93 12.72 1.91 19.45
CA THR A 93 12.88 3.36 19.63
C THR A 93 12.12 4.22 18.61
N GLY A 94 11.46 3.60 17.60
CA GLY A 94 10.75 4.31 16.54
C GLY A 94 11.64 5.10 15.59
N THR A 95 12.95 4.83 15.57
CA THR A 95 13.93 5.62 14.80
C THR A 95 14.14 5.11 13.36
N VAL A 96 13.57 3.94 13.03
CA VAL A 96 13.69 3.35 11.69
C VAL A 96 12.61 3.93 10.78
N GLN A 97 13.00 4.93 9.97
CA GLN A 97 12.12 5.53 8.96
C GLN A 97 11.71 4.49 7.92
N SER A 98 10.40 4.29 7.76
CA SER A 98 9.84 3.23 6.91
C SER A 98 10.19 3.40 5.43
N GLN A 99 10.11 4.61 4.89
CA GLN A 99 10.34 4.85 3.47
C GLN A 99 11.77 4.46 3.02
N THR A 100 12.77 4.74 3.85
CA THR A 100 14.17 4.39 3.57
C THR A 100 14.42 2.89 3.80
N ALA A 101 13.92 2.36 4.91
CA ALA A 101 14.11 0.95 5.27
C ALA A 101 13.42 -0.01 4.28
N ILE A 102 12.18 0.27 3.90
CA ILE A 102 11.42 -0.56 2.94
C ILE A 102 12.08 -0.52 1.57
N ARG A 103 12.51 0.66 1.09
CA ARG A 103 13.20 0.76 -0.21
C ARG A 103 14.47 -0.08 -0.26
N LYS A 104 15.30 0.02 0.78
CA LYS A 104 16.53 -0.77 0.92
C LYS A 104 16.21 -2.27 1.00
N MET A 105 15.22 -2.65 1.79
CA MET A 105 14.78 -4.03 1.93
C MET A 105 14.30 -4.61 0.59
N LEU A 106 13.49 -3.88 -0.18
CA LEU A 106 13.01 -4.33 -1.48
C LEU A 106 14.15 -4.45 -2.50
N ALA A 107 15.14 -3.56 -2.46
CA ALA A 107 16.34 -3.70 -3.29
C ALA A 107 17.16 -4.96 -2.91
N GLU A 108 17.27 -5.26 -1.62
CA GLU A 108 17.92 -6.50 -1.13
C GLU A 108 17.12 -7.74 -1.56
N MET A 109 15.78 -7.71 -1.50
CA MET A 109 14.92 -8.78 -1.99
C MET A 109 15.09 -9.01 -3.50
N ALA A 110 15.20 -7.94 -4.28
CA ALA A 110 15.42 -8.03 -5.72
C ALA A 110 16.72 -8.78 -6.03
N GLN A 111 17.78 -8.51 -5.28
CA GLN A 111 19.06 -9.22 -5.43
C GLN A 111 19.01 -10.66 -4.92
N THR A 112 18.24 -10.93 -3.86
CA THR A 112 18.20 -12.24 -3.20
C THR A 112 17.32 -13.24 -3.96
N PHE A 113 16.21 -12.80 -4.56
CA PHE A 113 15.14 -13.70 -5.04
C PHE A 113 14.81 -13.61 -6.52
N ASP A 114 15.64 -12.91 -7.32
CA ASP A 114 15.35 -12.66 -8.74
C ASP A 114 14.89 -13.91 -9.50
N GLY A 115 13.80 -13.77 -10.26
CA GLY A 115 13.24 -14.83 -11.11
C GLY A 115 12.32 -15.84 -10.42
N SER A 116 12.16 -15.77 -9.08
CA SER A 116 11.31 -16.72 -8.34
C SER A 116 9.80 -16.52 -8.56
N GLY A 117 9.36 -15.34 -8.99
CA GLY A 117 7.95 -14.94 -9.08
C GLY A 117 7.40 -14.81 -10.50
N VAL A 118 8.08 -15.30 -11.55
CA VAL A 118 7.68 -15.10 -12.97
C VAL A 118 6.21 -15.43 -13.24
N ARG A 119 5.70 -16.55 -12.70
CA ARG A 119 4.29 -16.95 -12.86
C ARG A 119 3.32 -16.02 -12.12
N MET A 120 3.66 -15.59 -10.90
CA MET A 120 2.86 -14.65 -10.13
C MET A 120 2.88 -13.24 -10.78
N MET A 121 4.01 -12.84 -11.35
CA MET A 121 4.18 -11.62 -12.13
C MET A 121 3.34 -11.60 -13.41
N THR A 122 3.21 -12.71 -14.15
CA THR A 122 2.36 -12.74 -15.35
C THR A 122 0.88 -12.54 -15.00
N THR A 123 0.40 -13.18 -13.94
CA THR A 123 -0.97 -12.97 -13.44
C THR A 123 -1.14 -11.54 -12.92
N TRP A 124 -0.14 -11.02 -12.21
CA TRP A 124 -0.11 -9.65 -11.72
C TRP A 124 -0.12 -8.61 -12.85
N ASN A 125 0.68 -8.77 -13.90
CA ASN A 125 0.73 -7.85 -15.03
C ASN A 125 -0.63 -7.76 -15.72
N GLY A 126 -1.32 -8.87 -15.95
CA GLY A 126 -2.69 -8.83 -16.49
C GLY A 126 -3.66 -8.06 -15.60
N ILE A 127 -3.46 -8.17 -14.29
CA ILE A 127 -4.27 -7.53 -13.28
C ILE A 127 -3.96 -6.02 -13.16
N VAL A 128 -2.69 -5.59 -13.15
CA VAL A 128 -2.29 -4.18 -13.21
C VAL A 128 -2.68 -3.53 -14.52
N GLN A 129 -2.53 -4.21 -15.65
CA GLN A 129 -2.98 -3.70 -16.94
C GLN A 129 -4.50 -3.46 -16.91
N SER A 130 -5.28 -4.36 -16.29
CA SER A 130 -6.72 -4.16 -16.11
C SER A 130 -7.05 -2.99 -15.19
N MET A 131 -6.22 -2.72 -14.17
CA MET A 131 -6.42 -1.63 -13.22
C MET A 131 -5.97 -0.29 -13.76
N GLU A 132 -4.84 -0.24 -14.45
CA GLU A 132 -4.38 0.93 -15.18
C GLU A 132 -5.42 1.30 -16.23
N THR A 133 -6.00 0.31 -16.92
CA THR A 133 -7.11 0.54 -17.85
C THR A 133 -8.34 1.11 -17.12
N ARG A 134 -8.79 0.50 -16.01
CA ARG A 134 -9.93 1.00 -15.22
C ARG A 134 -9.67 2.37 -14.59
N TRP A 135 -8.45 2.64 -14.17
CA TRP A 135 -8.01 3.92 -13.62
C TRP A 135 -7.96 4.99 -14.70
N LYS A 136 -7.44 4.67 -15.90
CA LYS A 136 -7.51 5.56 -17.07
C LYS A 136 -8.96 5.85 -17.45
N LEU A 137 -9.85 4.86 -17.39
CA LEU A 137 -11.27 5.05 -17.63
C LEU A 137 -11.94 5.91 -16.55
N PHE A 138 -11.65 5.68 -15.27
CA PHE A 138 -12.12 6.49 -14.15
C PHE A 138 -11.64 7.94 -14.24
N LEU A 139 -10.36 8.14 -14.57
CA LEU A 139 -9.79 9.47 -14.81
C LEU A 139 -10.44 10.14 -16.03
N LYS A 140 -10.75 9.38 -17.08
CA LYS A 140 -11.48 9.89 -18.26
C LYS A 140 -12.91 10.30 -17.90
N ASP A 141 -13.57 9.55 -17.02
CA ASP A 141 -14.94 9.78 -16.57
C ASP A 141 -15.04 11.03 -15.67
N ILE A 142 -14.06 11.23 -14.78
CA ILE A 142 -13.99 12.41 -13.89
C ILE A 142 -13.47 13.66 -14.61
N ALA A 143 -12.53 13.52 -15.56
CA ALA A 143 -11.91 14.68 -16.22
C ALA A 143 -12.71 15.23 -17.41
N GLY A 144 -13.73 14.52 -17.90
CA GLY A 144 -14.59 14.96 -19.00
C GLY A 144 -13.82 15.44 -20.23
N ASP A 145 -13.42 14.51 -21.11
CA ASP A 145 -12.85 14.70 -22.47
C ASP A 145 -11.93 15.92 -22.73
N THR A 146 -11.26 16.45 -21.72
CA THR A 146 -10.26 17.51 -21.85
C THR A 146 -8.91 16.89 -21.51
N GLY A 147 -8.23 16.41 -22.55
CA GLY A 147 -7.03 15.57 -22.47
C GLY A 147 -5.77 16.29 -21.99
N ASP A 148 -5.83 17.01 -20.86
CA ASP A 148 -4.68 17.68 -20.28
C ASP A 148 -4.36 17.17 -18.86
N GLY A 149 -3.10 16.74 -18.67
CA GLY A 149 -2.59 16.02 -17.49
C GLY A 149 -2.69 16.77 -16.16
N THR A 150 -2.88 18.07 -16.22
CA THR A 150 -3.01 19.00 -15.09
C THR A 150 -4.46 19.16 -14.62
N SER A 151 -5.45 18.86 -15.47
CA SER A 151 -6.87 18.87 -15.12
C SER A 151 -7.18 17.81 -14.05
N TYR A 152 -6.56 16.63 -14.15
CA TYR A 152 -6.77 15.51 -13.20
C TYR A 152 -6.49 15.88 -11.74
N PHE A 153 -5.35 16.54 -11.50
CA PHE A 153 -4.95 16.94 -10.15
C PHE A 153 -5.79 18.11 -9.64
N ASN A 154 -6.24 18.98 -10.54
CA ASN A 154 -7.10 20.11 -10.18
C ASN A 154 -8.52 19.65 -9.85
N THR A 155 -9.13 18.77 -10.64
CA THR A 155 -10.47 18.20 -10.35
C THR A 155 -10.46 17.38 -9.07
N MET A 156 -9.42 16.56 -8.84
CA MET A 156 -9.31 15.80 -7.60
C MET A 156 -9.11 16.71 -6.38
N LYS A 157 -8.33 17.79 -6.52
CA LYS A 157 -8.20 18.82 -5.48
C LYS A 157 -9.52 19.54 -5.23
N GLN A 158 -10.28 19.81 -6.27
CA GLN A 158 -11.57 20.50 -6.20
C GLN A 158 -12.62 19.63 -5.51
N MET A 159 -12.69 18.33 -5.81
CA MET A 159 -13.56 17.39 -5.10
C MET A 159 -13.18 17.25 -3.62
N MET A 160 -11.89 17.25 -3.30
CA MET A 160 -11.43 17.20 -1.91
C MET A 160 -11.72 18.49 -1.15
N ASP A 161 -11.57 19.64 -1.81
CA ASP A 161 -11.96 20.93 -1.23
C ASP A 161 -13.48 21.02 -1.03
N GLU A 162 -14.29 20.54 -1.99
CA GLU A 162 -15.75 20.47 -1.86
C GLU A 162 -16.17 19.52 -0.74
N LEU A 163 -15.56 18.34 -0.64
CA LEU A 163 -15.80 17.39 0.44
C LEU A 163 -15.40 17.98 1.81
N SER A 164 -14.25 18.65 1.87
CA SER A 164 -13.76 19.33 3.08
C SER A 164 -14.70 20.44 3.52
N GLN A 165 -15.14 21.28 2.58
CA GLN A 165 -16.09 22.35 2.83
C GLN A 165 -17.46 21.82 3.25
N TRP A 166 -17.92 20.74 2.62
CA TRP A 166 -19.13 20.04 3.04
C TRP A 166 -19.01 19.53 4.48
N MET A 167 -17.91 18.83 4.83
CA MET A 167 -17.66 18.29 6.18
C MET A 167 -17.57 19.37 7.27
N VAL A 168 -17.03 20.55 6.94
CA VAL A 168 -16.92 21.69 7.86
C VAL A 168 -18.24 22.48 7.92
N GLY A 169 -19.10 22.33 6.89
CA GLY A 169 -20.39 22.98 6.76
C GLY A 169 -21.45 22.50 7.75
N SER A 170 -22.42 23.37 8.03
CA SER A 170 -23.59 23.07 8.86
C SER A 170 -24.48 21.98 8.26
N GLU A 171 -24.42 21.78 6.94
CA GLU A 171 -25.15 20.72 6.22
C GLU A 171 -24.63 19.31 6.52
N ALA A 172 -23.31 19.10 6.59
CA ALA A 172 -22.77 17.81 7.02
C ALA A 172 -23.07 17.53 8.50
N LYS A 173 -23.12 18.55 9.35
CA LYS A 173 -23.57 18.41 10.75
C LYS A 173 -25.06 18.04 10.84
N GLN A 174 -25.91 18.55 9.94
CA GLN A 174 -27.32 18.16 9.84
C GLN A 174 -27.51 16.77 9.22
N PHE A 175 -26.68 16.39 8.24
CA PHE A 175 -26.68 15.04 7.69
C PHE A 175 -26.18 14.03 8.73
N ALA A 176 -25.09 14.33 9.44
CA ALA A 176 -24.60 13.49 10.54
C ALA A 176 -25.61 13.37 11.68
N SER A 177 -26.33 14.45 12.03
CA SER A 177 -27.37 14.38 13.06
C SER A 177 -28.62 13.62 12.59
N LYS A 178 -29.02 13.73 11.32
CA LYS A 178 -30.12 12.96 10.73
C LYS A 178 -29.78 11.49 10.48
N SER A 179 -28.53 11.19 10.10
CA SER A 179 -28.04 9.83 9.81
C SER A 179 -27.56 9.07 11.06
N ALA A 180 -27.23 9.75 12.16
CA ALA A 180 -26.95 9.12 13.45
C ALA A 180 -28.22 8.66 14.19
N THR A 181 -29.39 9.19 13.83
CA THR A 181 -30.64 8.94 14.57
C THR A 181 -31.34 7.60 14.24
N PRO A 182 -31.21 6.94 13.07
CA PRO A 182 -31.84 5.63 12.88
C PRO A 182 -31.06 4.45 13.51
N CYS A 183 -29.82 4.65 13.96
CA CYS A 183 -28.99 3.53 14.44
C CYS A 183 -29.12 3.25 15.95
N LEU A 184 -29.75 4.14 16.73
CA LEU A 184 -29.97 3.93 18.18
C LEU A 184 -31.27 3.18 18.50
N SER A 185 -32.26 3.12 17.59
CA SER A 185 -33.45 2.28 17.78
C SER A 185 -33.25 0.82 17.35
N CYS A 186 -32.20 0.51 16.58
CA CYS A 186 -31.86 -0.89 16.23
C CYS A 186 -31.05 -1.63 17.30
N LEU A 187 -30.63 -0.95 18.38
CA LEU A 187 -29.83 -1.54 19.48
C LEU A 187 -30.63 -1.75 20.78
N LYS A 188 -31.93 -1.47 20.77
CA LYS A 188 -32.88 -1.82 21.85
C LYS A 188 -34.25 -2.21 21.28
N ALA A 189 -34.31 -3.37 20.62
CA ALA A 189 -35.49 -4.22 20.49
C ALA A 189 -35.03 -5.63 20.13
#